data_AF-A0A535FTC2-F1
#
_entry.id   AF-A0A535FTC2-F1
#
_cell.length_a   1.000
_cell.length_b   1.000
_cell.length_c   1.000
_cell.angle_alpha   90.00
_cell.angle_beta   90.00
_cell.angle_gamma   90.00
#
_symmetry.space_group_name_H-M   'P 1'
#
loop_
_entity.id
_entity.type
_entity.pdbx_description
1 polymer ?
#
loop_
_entity_poly.entity_id
_entity_poly.type
_entity_poly.pdbx_seq_one_letter_code
_entity_poly.pdbx_strand_id
1 'polypeptide(L)' 'MSDIAPPVAALIEEFSKLPGVGVKTAQRLTFFILRSPADQARRLAEA' A
#
# COMPACT_ATOMS: atom_id res chain seq x y z
N MET A 1 10.32 -11.30 12.10
CA MET A 1 9.59 -10.20 11.44
C MET A 1 9.57 -10.55 9.97
N SER A 2 8.37 -10.74 9.43
CA SER A 2 8.13 -11.32 8.10
C SER A 2 8.97 -10.64 7.02
N ASP A 3 9.60 -11.42 6.13
CA ASP A 3 10.33 -10.93 4.96
C ASP A 3 9.36 -10.27 3.97
N ILE A 4 9.03 -9.01 4.22
CA ILE A 4 8.25 -8.19 3.31
C ILE A 4 9.21 -7.66 2.25
N ALA A 5 8.88 -7.85 0.97
CA ALA A 5 9.70 -7.32 -0.12
C ALA A 5 9.90 -5.80 0.06
N PRO A 6 11.12 -5.26 -0.16
CA PRO A 6 11.42 -3.83 0.04
C PRO A 6 10.40 -2.85 -0.57
N PRO A 7 9.88 -3.03 -1.81
CA PRO A 7 8.88 -2.11 -2.36
C PRO A 7 7.54 -2.15 -1.62
N VAL A 8 7.17 -3.29 -1.03
CA VAL A 8 5.95 -3.42 -0.24
C VAL A 8 6.10 -2.70 1.09
N ALA A 9 7.27 -2.79 1.72
CA ALA A 9 7.56 -2.04 2.95
C ALA A 9 7.53 -0.52 2.73
N ALA A 10 8.14 -0.06 1.63
CA ALA A 10 8.12 1.36 1.24
C ALA A 10 6.68 1.87 1.03
N LEU A 11 5.83 1.10 0.34
CA LEU A 11 4.44 1.51 0.12
C LEU A 11 3.62 1.59 1.43
N ILE A 12 3.87 0.67 2.37
CA ILE A 12 3.26 0.72 3.71
C ILE A 12 3.70 1.98 4.45
N GLU A 13 4.98 2.33 4.38
CA GLU A 13 5.51 3.54 4.99
C GLU A 13 4.84 4.79 4.40
N GLU A 14 4.77 4.92 3.07
CA GLU A 14 4.13 6.07 2.42
C GLU A 14 2.64 6.20 2.79
N PHE A 15 1.88 5.10 2.77
CA PHE A 15 0.48 5.16 3.19
C PHE A 15 0.31 5.51 4.67
N SER A 16 1.25 5.15 5.53
CA SER A 16 1.19 5.48 6.97
C SER A 16 1.38 6.97 7.26
N LYS A 17 1.88 7.75 6.29
CA LYS A 17 2.02 9.21 6.39
C LYS A 17 0.68 9.94 6.16
N LEU A 18 -0.34 9.26 5.64
CA LEU A 18 -1.64 9.87 5.39
C LEU A 18 -2.41 10.14 6.71
N PRO A 19 -3.12 11.28 6.82
CA PRO A 19 -3.89 11.59 8.01
C PRO A 19 -4.97 10.53 8.26
N GLY A 20 -4.98 9.93 9.46
CA GLY A 20 -5.92 8.88 9.83
C GLY A 20 -5.55 7.46 9.37
N VAL A 21 -4.40 7.25 8.73
CA VAL A 21 -3.93 5.94 8.28
C VAL A 21 -2.76 5.46 9.14
N GLY A 22 -3.04 4.60 10.12
CA GLY A 22 -1.98 3.93 10.89
C GLY A 22 -1.32 2.77 10.14
N VAL A 23 -0.16 2.30 10.62
CA VAL A 23 0.64 1.21 10.01
C VAL A 23 -0.18 -0.03 9.65
N LYS A 24 -1.07 -0.49 10.54
CA LYS A 24 -1.93 -1.66 10.27
C LYS A 24 -2.93 -1.40 9.13
N THR A 25 -3.41 -0.17 8.99
CA THR A 25 -4.31 0.22 7.89
C THR A 25 -3.53 0.38 6.58
N ALA A 26 -2.36 1.02 6.62
CA ALA A 26 -1.44 1.14 5.49
C ALA A 26 -1.06 -0.24 4.92
N GLN A 27 -0.76 -1.21 5.78
CA GLN A 27 -0.53 -2.60 5.39
C GLN A 27 -1.74 -3.22 4.68
N ARG A 28 -2.95 -3.04 5.21
CA ARG A 28 -4.18 -3.53 4.55
C ARG A 28 -4.39 -2.92 3.17
N LEU A 29 -4.18 -1.60 3.04
CA LEU A 29 -4.31 -0.88 1.77
C LEU A 29 -3.30 -1.37 0.73
N THR A 30 -2.03 -1.53 1.14
CA THR A 30 -0.95 -2.07 0.30
C THR A 30 -1.34 -3.43 -0.28
N PHE A 31 -1.76 -4.38 0.58
CA PHE A 31 -2.14 -5.72 0.12
C PHE A 31 -3.45 -5.74 -0.66
N PHE A 32 -4.37 -4.81 -0.40
CA PHE A 32 -5.57 -4.64 -1.23
C PHE A 32 -5.19 -4.24 -2.66
N ILE A 33 -4.32 -3.24 -2.83
CA ILE A 33 -3.87 -2.78 -4.15
C ILE A 33 -3.11 -3.89 -4.89
N LEU A 34 -2.21 -4.60 -4.21
CA LEU A 34 -1.44 -5.71 -4.81
C LEU A 34 -2.32 -6.88 -5.29
N ARG A 35 -3.50 -7.06 -4.71
CA ARG A 35 -4.48 -8.08 -5.13
C ARG A 35 -5.49 -7.57 -6.15
N SER A 36 -5.47 -6.27 -6.42
CA SER A 36 -6.41 -5.64 -7.34
C SER A 36 -5.93 -5.77 -8.79
N PRO A 37 -6.84 -5.68 -9.77
CA PRO A 37 -6.46 -5.60 -11.18
C PRO A 37 -5.47 -4.45 -11.44
N ALA A 38 -4.49 -4.70 -12.32
CA ALA A 38 -3.42 -3.73 -12.60
C ALA A 38 -3.95 -2.39 -13.13
N ASP A 39 -5.06 -2.38 -13.86
CA ASP A 39 -5.71 -1.15 -14.34
C ASP A 39 -6.29 -0.32 -13.18
N GLN A 40 -6.82 -0.96 -12.14
CA GLN A 40 -7.31 -0.25 -10.95
C GLN A 40 -6.15 0.40 -10.19
N ALA A 41 -5.06 -0.33 -9.97
CA ALA A 41 -3.88 0.20 -9.31
C ALA A 41 -3.28 1.39 -10.08
N ARG A 42 -3.24 1.31 -11.43
CA ARG A 42 -2.77 2.41 -12.29
C ARG A 42 -3.66 3.64 -12.21
N ARG A 43 -4.99 3.47 -12.34
CA ARG A 43 -5.93 4.61 -12.20
C ARG A 43 -5.81 5.32 -10.87
N LEU A 44 -5.58 4.57 -9.78
CA LEU A 44 -5.34 5.16 -8.45
C LEU A 44 -4.04 5.97 -8.42
N ALA A 45 -3.00 5.53 -9.10
CA ALA A 45 -1.70 6.21 -9.14
C ALA A 45 -1.68 7.44 -10.06
N GLU A 46 -2.56 7.49 -11.06
CA GLU A 46 -2.65 8.58 -12.04
C GLU A 46 -3.64 9.69 -11.65
N ALA A 47 -4.50 9.45 -10.65
CA ALA A 47 -5.49 10.40 -10.15
C ALA A 47 -4.88 11.40 -9.16
#